data_AF-A0A6L7XHC6-F1
#
_entry.id   AF-A0A6L7XHC6-F1
#
_cell.length_a   1.000
_cell.length_b   1.000
_cell.length_c   1.000
_cell.angle_alpha   90.00
_cell.angle_beta   90.00
_cell.angle_gamma   90.00
#
_symmetry.space_group_name_H-M   'P 1'
#
loop_
_entity.id
_entity.type
_entity.pdbx_description
1 polymer ?
#
loop_
_entity_poly.entity_id
_entity_poly.type
_entity_poly.pdbx_seq_one_letter_code
_entity_poly.pdbx_strand_id
1 'polypeptide(L)' 'MPGRGLGDGDLLTAVEGLAARRSVRQIAGDIHGADADAVVDWDPDRDVRAQMRRLVKRARFLMKGGSLEFAAGQRPHM' A
#
# COMPACT_ATOMS: atom_id res chain seq x y z
N MET A 1 -11.68 8.62 9.23
CA MET A 1 -11.49 9.57 8.10
C MET A 1 -11.55 8.80 6.79
N PRO A 2 -12.68 8.77 6.05
CA PRO A 2 -12.75 8.06 4.78
C PRO A 2 -12.28 8.98 3.64
N GLY A 3 -11.28 8.56 2.85
CA GLY A 3 -10.97 9.19 1.56
C GLY A 3 -9.53 9.62 1.28
N ARG A 4 -8.53 9.38 2.16
CA ARG A 4 -7.13 9.66 1.80
C ARG A 4 -6.63 8.57 0.84
N GLY A 5 -6.50 8.90 -0.44
CA GLY A 5 -5.87 8.01 -1.42
C GLY A 5 -4.41 7.71 -1.04
N LEU A 6 -4.00 6.45 -1.16
CA LEU A 6 -2.63 6.02 -0.87
C LEU A 6 -1.64 6.70 -1.82
N GLY A 7 -0.66 7.40 -1.28
CA GLY A 7 0.37 8.14 -2.00
C GLY A 7 1.70 7.41 -2.11
N ASP A 8 2.70 8.07 -2.70
CA ASP A 8 4.04 7.50 -2.87
C ASP A 8 4.80 7.32 -1.53
N GLY A 9 4.48 8.15 -0.52
CA GLY A 9 4.97 7.94 0.85
C GLY A 9 4.49 6.60 1.43
N ASP A 10 3.25 6.22 1.17
CA ASP A 10 2.69 4.94 1.63
C ASP A 10 3.35 3.76 0.90
N LEU A 11 3.75 3.95 -0.35
CA LEU A 11 4.48 2.94 -1.12
C LEU A 11 5.88 2.71 -0.54
N LEU A 12 6.57 3.77 -0.15
CA LEU A 12 7.88 3.65 0.51
C LEU A 12 7.73 2.89 1.83
N THR A 13 6.79 3.28 2.69
CA THR A 13 6.48 2.58 3.94
C THR A 13 6.16 1.10 3.70
N ALA A 14 5.41 0.79 2.63
CA ALA A 14 5.11 -0.60 2.26
C ALA A 14 6.35 -1.38 1.79
N VAL A 15 7.26 -0.77 1.03
CA VAL A 15 8.53 -1.39 0.62
C VAL A 15 9.42 -1.66 1.83
N GLU A 16 9.59 -0.66 2.70
CA GLU A 16 10.38 -0.78 3.93
C GLU A 16 9.82 -1.87 4.86
N GLY A 17 8.50 -1.88 5.06
CA GLY A 17 7.83 -2.89 5.87
C GLY A 17 7.97 -4.30 5.30
N LEU A 18 7.83 -4.47 3.98
CA LEU A 18 8.04 -5.77 3.33
C LEU A 18 9.51 -6.23 3.40
N ALA A 19 10.47 -5.32 3.25
CA ALA A 19 11.90 -5.61 3.40
C ALA A 19 12.22 -6.05 4.84
N ALA A 20 11.59 -5.42 5.83
CA ALA A 20 11.65 -5.79 7.24
C ALA A 20 10.79 -7.02 7.60
N ARG A 21 10.20 -7.72 6.63
CA ARG A 21 9.32 -8.89 6.81
C ARG A 21 8.11 -8.64 7.72
N ARG A 22 7.65 -7.38 7.82
CA ARG A 22 6.45 -7.02 8.59
C ARG A 22 5.20 -7.51 7.87
N SER A 23 4.17 -7.83 8.65
CA SER A 23 2.87 -8.23 8.11
C SER A 23 2.14 -7.04 7.48
N VAL A 24 1.24 -7.31 6.53
CA VAL A 24 0.41 -6.27 5.90
C VAL A 24 -0.40 -5.47 6.93
N ARG A 25 -0.81 -6.11 8.04
CA ARG A 25 -1.52 -5.45 9.14
C ARG A 25 -0.63 -4.42 9.85
N GLN A 26 0.61 -4.78 10.14
CA GLN A 26 1.57 -3.86 10.76
C GLN A 26 1.93 -2.69 9.84
N ILE A 27 2.05 -2.94 8.53
CA ILE A 27 2.28 -1.89 7.52
C ILE A 27 1.06 -0.96 7.43
N ALA A 28 -0.15 -1.51 7.47
CA ALA A 28 -1.38 -0.71 7.52
C ALA A 28 -1.43 0.17 8.79
N GLY A 29 -0.94 -0.35 9.92
CA GLY A 29 -0.76 0.41 11.16
C GLY A 29 0.16 1.62 11.02
N ASP A 30 1.27 1.48 10.30
CA ASP A 30 2.17 2.61 10.09
C ASP A 30 1.57 3.67 9.15
N ILE A 31 0.78 3.24 8.16
CA ILE A 31 0.16 4.13 7.16
C ILE A 31 -1.05 4.88 7.74
N HIS A 32 -1.88 4.19 8.52
CA HIS A 32 -3.14 4.72 9.04
C HIS A 32 -3.05 5.18 10.52
N GLY A 33 -1.92 4.93 11.20
CA GLY A 33 -1.72 5.23 12.62
C GLY A 33 -2.34 4.18 13.55
N ALA A 34 -2.35 4.47 14.86
CA ALA A 34 -2.91 3.60 15.91
C ALA A 34 -4.42 3.29 15.73
N ASP A 35 -5.10 4.02 14.83
CA ASP A 35 -6.45 3.72 14.35
C ASP A 35 -6.54 2.46 13.47
N ALA A 36 -5.43 1.79 13.11
CA ALA A 36 -5.51 0.50 12.44
C ALA A 36 -6.15 -0.60 13.29
N ASP A 37 -6.14 -0.45 14.63
CA ASP A 37 -6.94 -1.29 15.52
C ASP A 37 -8.40 -0.83 15.61
N ALA A 38 -8.77 0.36 15.12
CA ALA A 38 -10.17 0.70 14.81
C ALA A 38 -10.62 0.16 13.44
N VAL A 39 -9.68 -0.25 12.58
CA VAL A 39 -9.92 -1.12 11.40
C VAL A 39 -10.11 -2.59 11.82
N VAL A 40 -10.39 -2.86 13.10
CA VAL A 40 -10.69 -4.20 13.63
C VAL A 40 -11.91 -4.83 12.97
N ASP A 41 -12.87 -4.04 12.50
CA ASP A 41 -13.71 -4.46 11.38
C ASP A 41 -12.96 -4.12 10.10
N TRP A 42 -12.17 -5.09 9.64
CA TRP A 42 -11.47 -5.00 8.37
C TRP A 42 -12.53 -4.92 7.27
N ASP A 43 -12.91 -3.68 6.96
CA ASP A 43 -14.22 -3.34 6.41
C ASP A 43 -14.66 -4.34 5.32
N PRO A 44 -15.79 -5.03 5.48
CA PRO A 44 -16.38 -5.85 4.42
C PRO A 44 -16.69 -5.02 3.17
N ASP A 45 -16.89 -3.71 3.29
CA ASP A 45 -17.02 -2.74 2.20
C ASP A 45 -15.64 -2.32 1.63
N ARG A 46 -14.89 -3.34 1.23
CA ARG A 46 -13.98 -3.45 0.07
C ARG A 46 -12.84 -2.48 -0.18
N ASP A 47 -12.76 -1.27 0.37
CA ASP A 47 -11.79 -0.29 -0.13
C ASP A 47 -10.40 -0.43 0.51
N VAL A 48 -10.31 -0.48 1.83
CA VAL A 48 -8.99 -0.47 2.51
C VAL A 48 -8.19 -1.76 2.22
N ARG A 49 -8.84 -2.94 2.20
CA ARG A 49 -8.19 -4.20 1.79
C ARG A 49 -7.69 -4.15 0.36
N ALA A 50 -8.54 -3.71 -0.55
CA ALA A 50 -8.19 -3.70 -1.96
C ALA A 50 -7.06 -2.70 -2.21
N GLN A 51 -7.09 -1.55 -1.56
CA GLN A 51 -6.04 -0.53 -1.62
C GLN A 51 -4.71 -1.07 -1.06
N MET A 52 -4.69 -1.65 0.14
CA MET A 52 -3.49 -2.25 0.73
C MET A 52 -2.92 -3.40 -0.11
N ARG A 53 -3.78 -4.26 -0.69
CA ARG A 53 -3.31 -5.34 -1.60
C ARG A 53 -2.66 -4.78 -2.86
N ARG A 54 -3.23 -3.72 -3.46
CA ARG A 54 -2.64 -3.05 -4.63
C ARG A 54 -1.30 -2.41 -4.28
N LEU A 55 -1.23 -1.74 -3.13
CA LEU A 55 0.00 -1.11 -2.62
C LEU A 55 1.10 -2.16 -2.41
N VAL A 56 0.81 -3.24 -1.68
CA VAL A 56 1.75 -4.34 -1.41
C VAL A 56 2.18 -5.04 -2.70
N LYS A 57 1.28 -5.23 -3.67
CA LYS A 57 1.63 -5.80 -4.98
C LYS A 57 2.63 -4.90 -5.72
N ARG A 58 2.40 -3.59 -5.71
CA ARG A 58 3.29 -2.59 -6.33
C ARG A 58 4.63 -2.52 -5.62
N ALA A 59 4.65 -2.53 -4.28
CA ALA A 59 5.87 -2.59 -3.48
C ALA A 59 6.69 -3.86 -3.77
N ARG A 60 6.06 -5.04 -3.84
CA ARG A 60 6.74 -6.29 -4.23
C ARG A 60 7.30 -6.24 -5.65
N PHE A 61 6.60 -5.60 -6.58
CA PHE A 61 7.07 -5.42 -7.94
C PHE A 61 8.32 -4.53 -7.99
N LEU A 62 8.33 -3.44 -7.23
CA LEU A 62 9.51 -2.57 -7.10
C LEU A 62 10.70 -3.31 -6.45
N MET A 63 10.47 -4.08 -5.39
CA MET A 63 11.52 -4.89 -4.75
C MET A 63 12.11 -5.95 -5.69
N LYS A 64 11.37 -6.40 -6.70
CA LYS A 64 11.85 -7.34 -7.74
C LYS A 64 12.62 -6.65 -8.88
N GLY A 65 12.86 -5.34 -8.79
CA GLY A 65 13.57 -4.57 -9.81
C GLY A 65 12.68 -3.99 -10.91
N GLY A 66 11.36 -3.92 -10.71
CA GLY A 66 10.39 -3.36 -11.68
C GLY A 66 10.43 -1.83 -11.86
N SER A 67 11.55 -1.17 -11.58
CA SER A 67 11.67 0.29 -11.46
C SER A 67 11.68 1.08 -12.78
N LEU A 68 11.49 0.46 -13.95
CA LEU A 68 11.57 1.17 -15.24
C LEU A 68 10.24 1.76 -15.74
N GLU A 69 9.08 1.28 -15.29
CA GLU A 69 7.79 1.79 -15.78
C GLU A 69 7.07 2.74 -14.80
N PHE A 70 7.46 2.74 -13.53
CA PHE A 70 6.72 3.51 -12.51
C PHE A 70 7.17 4.98 -12.40
N ALA A 71 8.41 5.29 -12.77
CA ALA A 71 8.92 6.66 -12.83
C ALA A 71 8.39 7.44 -14.04
N ALA A 72 7.91 6.73 -15.07
CA ALA A 72 7.24 7.32 -16.24
C ALA A 72 5.74 7.41 -15.96
N GLY A 73 5.32 8.50 -15.34
CA GLY A 73 3.90 8.81 -15.19
C GLY A 73 3.16 8.74 -16.53
N GLN A 74 1.88 8.34 -16.45
CA GLN A 74 0.82 8.53 -17.45
C GLN A 74 0.77 7.56 -18.65
N ARG A 75 -0.31 6.77 -18.64
CA ARG A 75 -1.08 6.17 -19.74
C ARG A 75 -0.35 5.26 -20.76
N PRO A 76 -0.72 3.97 -20.84
CA PRO A 76 -0.84 3.31 -22.13
C PRO A 76 -2.23 3.61 -22.71
N HIS A 77 -2.24 4.43 -23.75
CA HIS A 77 -3.31 4.41 -24.74
C HIS A 77 -3.27 3.07 -25.48
N MET A 78 -4.38 2.34 -25.47
CA MET A 78 -4.83 1.51 -26.58
C MET A 78 -6.32 1.76 -26.77
#